data_AF-A0A2U9ADB9-F1
#
_entry.id   AF-A0A2U9ADB9-F1
#
_cell.length_a   1.000
_cell.length_b   1.000
_cell.length_c   1.000
_cell.angle_alpha   90.00
_cell.angle_beta   90.00
_cell.angle_gamma   90.00
#
_symmetry.space_group_name_H-M   'P 1'
#
loop_
_entity.id
_entity.type
_entity.pdbx_description
1 polymer ?
#
loop_
_entity_poly.entity_id
_entity_poly.type
_entity_poly.pdbx_seq_one_letter_code
_entity_poly.pdbx_strand_id
1 'polypeptide(L)'
;MTMINNKSEIINKLFFDELKELVDKYNNIDDETITVIERIDNEIEDKYIKEYILKDSNKLDEIIAEYKNNLDIDKIIFFAWYNLNIEEISIDRISNYYNELISQKYTENDNYLIYKSKDDLKEYTRNELDYMLSTEYHIDRLFDKETIIDFFLNSTTKEELIKEMMLDDDVEYILDLSPEYAFTLTDGSEYVFSSKE
;
A
#
# COMPACT_ATOMS: atom_id res chain seq x y z
N MET A 1 32.32 12.35 -21.70
CA MET A 1 31.23 13.14 -22.31
C MET A 1 31.37 13.01 -23.82
N THR A 2 30.54 12.18 -24.46
CA THR A 2 30.65 11.89 -25.88
C THR A 2 29.97 13.03 -26.64
N MET A 3 30.74 13.85 -27.35
CA MET A 3 30.15 14.91 -28.20
C MET A 3 29.36 14.27 -29.36
N ILE A 4 28.20 14.84 -29.66
CA ILE A 4 27.44 14.51 -30.87
C ILE A 4 28.30 14.91 -32.06
N ASN A 5 28.71 13.93 -32.87
CA ASN A 5 29.61 14.14 -34.01
C ASN A 5 28.81 14.55 -35.27
N ASN A 6 27.92 15.54 -35.15
CA ASN A 6 27.12 16.05 -36.26
C ASN A 6 27.80 17.28 -36.89
N LYS A 7 27.96 17.27 -38.22
CA LYS A 7 28.60 18.35 -38.99
C LYS A 7 27.69 19.55 -39.26
N SER A 8 26.40 19.49 -38.90
CA SER A 8 25.44 20.56 -39.14
C SER A 8 25.45 21.59 -38.01
N GLU A 9 25.80 22.84 -38.33
CA GLU A 9 25.75 23.97 -37.40
C GLU A 9 24.35 24.20 -36.82
N ILE A 10 23.30 24.02 -37.63
CA ILE A 10 21.90 24.18 -37.20
C ILE A 10 21.54 23.12 -36.15
N ILE A 11 21.96 21.87 -36.33
CA ILE A 11 21.67 20.80 -35.37
C ILE A 11 22.43 21.03 -34.06
N ASN A 12 23.70 21.47 -34.14
CA ASN A 12 24.46 21.82 -32.95
C ASN A 12 23.79 22.96 -32.17
N LYS A 13 23.26 23.98 -32.86
CA LYS A 13 22.53 25.07 -32.22
C LYS A 13 21.30 24.56 -31.46
N LEU A 14 20.43 23.77 -32.11
CA LEU A 14 19.24 23.20 -31.47
C LEU A 14 19.60 22.36 -30.24
N PHE A 15 20.65 21.53 -30.33
CA PHE A 15 21.13 20.75 -29.21
C PHE A 15 21.62 21.62 -28.03
N PHE A 16 22.35 22.70 -28.30
CA PHE A 16 22.79 23.62 -27.25
C PHE A 16 21.62 24.39 -26.62
N ASP A 17 20.61 24.75 -27.42
CA ASP A 17 19.40 25.39 -26.92
C ASP A 17 18.64 24.43 -25.96
N GLU A 18 18.45 23.16 -26.35
CA GLU A 18 17.84 22.12 -25.49
C GLU A 18 18.67 21.82 -24.22
N LEU A 19 20.00 21.70 -24.35
CA LEU A 19 20.88 21.53 -23.19
C LEU A 19 20.78 22.71 -22.23
N LYS A 20 20.68 23.93 -22.75
CA LYS A 20 20.55 25.12 -21.94
C LYS A 20 19.21 25.12 -21.21
N GLU A 21 18.11 24.80 -21.89
CA GLU A 21 16.80 24.65 -21.25
C GLU A 21 16.81 23.61 -20.13
N LEU A 22 17.50 22.48 -20.35
CA LEU A 22 17.66 21.44 -19.34
C LEU A 22 18.48 21.91 -18.13
N VAL A 23 19.62 22.57 -18.38
CA VAL A 23 20.48 23.13 -17.32
C VAL A 23 19.72 24.20 -16.53
N ASP A 24 19.02 25.09 -17.22
CA ASP A 24 18.22 26.15 -16.60
C ASP A 24 17.07 25.54 -15.77
N LYS A 25 16.45 24.44 -16.23
CA LYS A 25 15.42 23.72 -15.45
C LYS A 25 15.94 23.26 -14.09
N TYR A 26 17.07 22.55 -14.05
CA TYR A 26 17.62 22.02 -12.79
C TYR A 26 18.23 23.08 -11.88
N ASN A 27 18.81 24.14 -12.45
CA ASN A 27 19.36 25.26 -11.66
C ASN A 27 18.28 26.11 -10.98
N ASN A 28 17.04 26.06 -11.48
CA ASN A 28 15.92 26.85 -10.95
C ASN A 28 14.97 26.03 -10.05
N ILE A 29 15.34 24.80 -9.67
CA ILE A 29 14.60 24.05 -8.66
C ILE A 29 14.79 24.77 -7.31
N ASP A 30 13.69 25.02 -6.61
CA ASP A 30 13.71 25.68 -5.32
C ASP A 30 14.23 24.75 -4.20
N ASP A 31 14.75 25.36 -3.12
CA ASP A 31 15.35 24.62 -2.00
C ASP A 31 14.36 23.67 -1.29
N GLU A 32 13.05 23.98 -1.30
CA GLU A 32 12.01 23.14 -0.68
C GLU A 32 11.85 21.83 -1.48
N THR A 33 11.76 21.93 -2.81
CA THR A 33 11.76 20.78 -3.71
C THR A 33 13.02 19.93 -3.57
N ILE A 34 14.21 20.55 -3.51
CA ILE A 34 15.48 19.82 -3.30
C ILE A 34 15.43 19.05 -1.98
N THR A 35 14.98 19.71 -0.90
CA THR A 35 14.88 19.09 0.43
C THR A 35 13.95 17.88 0.42
N VAL A 36 12.79 17.96 -0.25
CA VAL A 36 11.85 16.83 -0.37
C VAL A 36 12.50 15.65 -1.10
N ILE A 37 13.17 15.91 -2.24
CA ILE A 37 13.86 14.87 -3.02
C ILE A 37 14.96 14.20 -2.20
N GLU A 38 15.79 14.98 -1.51
CA GLU A 38 16.88 14.45 -0.68
C GLU A 38 16.35 13.63 0.51
N ARG A 39 15.24 14.05 1.13
CA ARG A 39 14.61 13.27 2.21
C ARG A 39 14.07 11.93 1.70
N ILE A 40 13.41 11.92 0.54
CA ILE A 40 12.93 10.68 -0.09
C ILE A 40 14.09 9.72 -0.37
N ASP A 41 15.21 10.21 -0.92
CA ASP A 41 16.37 9.37 -1.25
C ASP A 41 17.06 8.80 0.01
N ASN A 42 17.14 9.59 1.08
CA ASN A 42 17.86 9.23 2.32
C ASN A 42 17.03 8.44 3.33
N GLU A 43 15.73 8.73 3.48
CA GLU A 43 14.88 8.16 4.54
C GLU A 43 14.14 6.89 4.12
N ILE A 44 13.86 6.70 2.81
CA ILE A 44 13.27 5.46 2.32
C ILE A 44 14.38 4.44 2.11
N GLU A 45 14.31 3.27 2.72
CA GLU A 45 15.32 2.22 2.51
C GLU A 45 15.07 1.44 1.21
N ASP A 46 13.81 1.10 0.94
CA ASP A 46 13.42 0.28 -0.21
C ASP A 46 13.79 0.95 -1.54
N LYS A 47 14.62 0.26 -2.31
CA LYS A 47 15.13 0.75 -3.59
C LYS A 47 14.07 0.83 -4.68
N TYR A 48 13.14 -0.12 -4.73
CA TYR A 48 12.09 -0.14 -5.74
C TYR A 48 11.08 1.00 -5.53
N ILE A 49 10.71 1.24 -4.27
CA ILE A 49 9.86 2.37 -3.88
C ILE A 49 10.53 3.70 -4.24
N LYS A 50 11.82 3.88 -3.88
CA LYS A 50 12.59 5.06 -4.26
C LYS A 50 12.64 5.27 -5.77
N GLU A 51 12.98 4.23 -6.51
CA GLU A 51 13.08 4.32 -7.97
C GLU A 51 11.73 4.65 -8.61
N TYR A 52 10.62 4.13 -8.08
CA TYR A 52 9.28 4.45 -8.57
C TYR A 52 8.97 5.93 -8.43
N ILE A 53 9.19 6.51 -7.23
CA ILE A 53 8.91 7.92 -6.95
C ILE A 53 9.81 8.84 -7.79
N LEU A 54 11.12 8.56 -7.84
CA LEU A 54 12.10 9.46 -8.45
C LEU A 54 12.12 9.40 -9.99
N LYS A 55 11.65 8.31 -10.60
CA LYS A 55 11.58 8.19 -12.07
C LYS A 55 10.33 8.82 -12.66
N ASP A 56 9.23 8.87 -11.91
CA ASP A 56 7.97 9.45 -12.37
C ASP A 56 7.85 10.90 -11.90
N SER A 57 8.11 11.84 -12.81
CA SER A 57 8.01 13.27 -12.51
C SER A 57 6.63 13.69 -12.02
N ASN A 58 5.56 13.04 -12.51
CA ASN A 58 4.20 13.40 -12.10
C ASN A 58 3.94 13.00 -10.64
N LYS A 59 4.42 11.83 -10.20
CA LYS A 59 4.27 11.36 -8.82
C LYS A 59 5.13 12.20 -7.87
N LEU A 60 6.34 12.57 -8.30
CA LEU A 60 7.19 13.46 -7.53
C LEU A 60 6.55 14.85 -7.37
N ASP A 61 6.03 15.42 -8.45
CA ASP A 61 5.31 16.70 -8.43
C ASP A 61 4.08 16.64 -7.51
N GLU A 62 3.37 15.51 -7.51
CA GLU A 62 2.22 15.25 -6.64
C GLU A 62 2.62 15.26 -5.15
N ILE A 63 3.72 14.58 -4.80
CA ILE A 63 4.25 14.57 -3.43
C ILE A 63 4.71 15.98 -3.01
N ILE A 64 5.44 16.69 -3.87
CA ILE A 64 5.92 18.04 -3.58
C ILE A 64 4.75 19.00 -3.35
N ALA A 65 3.71 18.92 -4.19
CA ALA A 65 2.54 19.78 -4.09
C ALA A 65 1.79 19.58 -2.77
N GLU A 66 1.65 18.33 -2.32
CA GLU A 66 0.94 17.98 -1.08
C GLU A 66 1.75 18.33 0.18
N TYR A 67 3.05 18.06 0.16
CA TYR A 67 3.85 17.96 1.39
C TYR A 67 4.79 19.11 1.70
N LYS A 68 4.87 20.14 0.85
CA LYS A 68 5.61 21.40 1.04
C LYS A 68 6.44 21.50 2.33
N ASN A 69 5.79 21.61 3.50
CA ASN A 69 6.46 21.77 4.79
C ASN A 69 6.27 20.64 5.83
N ASN A 70 5.47 19.59 5.57
CA ASN A 70 5.20 18.53 6.55
C ASN A 70 5.24 17.12 5.91
N LEU A 71 6.38 16.80 5.31
CA LEU A 71 6.61 15.52 4.64
C LEU A 71 6.48 14.33 5.60
N ASP A 72 5.53 13.47 5.31
CA ASP A 72 5.32 12.18 5.97
C ASP A 72 5.90 11.06 5.08
N ILE A 73 7.10 10.61 5.41
CA ILE A 73 7.81 9.58 4.62
C ILE A 73 7.08 8.25 4.65
N ASP A 74 6.51 7.88 5.79
CA ASP A 74 5.80 6.61 5.95
C ASP A 74 4.57 6.55 5.05
N LYS A 75 3.84 7.67 4.95
CA LYS A 75 2.73 7.78 4.00
C LYS A 75 3.20 7.72 2.54
N ILE A 76 4.37 8.27 2.21
CA ILE A 76 4.93 8.19 0.85
C ILE A 76 5.35 6.76 0.51
N ILE A 77 5.94 6.02 1.46
CA ILE A 77 6.24 4.59 1.31
C ILE A 77 4.95 3.82 0.99
N PHE A 78 3.90 4.04 1.78
CA PHE A 78 2.61 3.40 1.58
C PHE A 78 2.00 3.75 0.20
N PHE A 79 2.00 5.03 -0.17
CA PHE A 79 1.52 5.51 -1.46
C PHE A 79 2.20 4.85 -2.64
N ALA A 80 3.53 4.82 -2.63
CA ALA A 80 4.32 4.26 -3.71
C ALA A 80 4.12 2.74 -3.80
N TRP A 81 4.14 2.04 -2.66
CA TRP A 81 3.88 0.61 -2.63
C TRP A 81 2.48 0.26 -3.15
N TYR A 82 1.46 1.02 -2.75
CA TYR A 82 0.07 0.80 -3.19
C TYR A 82 -0.07 0.97 -4.70
N ASN A 83 0.52 2.04 -5.28
CA ASN A 83 0.49 2.27 -6.72
C ASN A 83 1.28 1.21 -7.52
N LEU A 84 2.31 0.61 -6.92
CA LEU A 84 3.11 -0.43 -7.55
C LEU A 84 2.43 -1.80 -7.58
N ASN A 85 1.68 -2.15 -6.54
CA ASN A 85 1.23 -3.52 -6.30
C ASN A 85 -0.30 -3.71 -6.36
N ILE A 86 -1.08 -2.65 -6.15
CA ILE A 86 -2.54 -2.73 -6.05
C ILE A 86 -3.18 -1.99 -7.22
N GLU A 87 -3.23 -0.66 -7.17
CA GLU A 87 -3.86 0.16 -8.22
C GLU A 87 -3.36 1.61 -8.17
N GLU A 88 -3.48 2.32 -9.29
CA GLU A 88 -3.11 3.73 -9.36
C GLU A 88 -4.08 4.61 -8.56
N ILE A 89 -3.52 5.41 -7.65
CA ILE A 89 -4.27 6.32 -6.78
C ILE A 89 -3.47 7.60 -6.55
N SER A 90 -4.16 8.69 -6.22
CA SER A 90 -3.53 9.96 -5.84
C SER A 90 -3.11 9.99 -4.37
N ILE A 91 -2.13 10.84 -4.04
CA ILE A 91 -1.61 11.05 -2.69
C ILE A 91 -2.67 11.63 -1.73
N ASP A 92 -3.62 12.38 -2.27
CA ASP A 92 -4.75 12.91 -1.51
C ASP A 92 -5.67 11.76 -1.06
N ARG A 93 -6.04 10.87 -1.97
CA ARG A 93 -6.95 9.76 -1.68
C ARG A 93 -6.31 8.67 -0.81
N ILE A 94 -5.03 8.37 -1.02
CA ILE A 94 -4.31 7.38 -0.21
C ILE A 94 -4.22 7.80 1.26
N SER A 95 -4.34 9.10 1.57
CA SER A 95 -4.39 9.61 2.94
C SER A 95 -5.42 8.90 3.80
N ASN A 96 -6.58 8.58 3.24
CA ASN A 96 -7.66 7.94 4.00
C ASN A 96 -7.24 6.52 4.39
N TYR A 97 -6.78 5.72 3.43
CA TYR A 97 -6.28 4.37 3.66
C TYR A 97 -5.10 4.35 4.63
N TYR A 98 -4.16 5.29 4.50
CA TYR A 98 -3.03 5.39 5.42
C TYR A 98 -3.49 5.73 6.85
N ASN A 99 -4.40 6.71 7.00
CA ASN A 99 -4.91 7.08 8.32
C ASN A 99 -5.71 5.94 8.96
N GLU A 100 -6.47 5.17 8.18
CA GLU A 100 -7.12 3.94 8.64
C GLU A 100 -6.09 2.91 9.09
N LEU A 101 -5.07 2.64 8.27
CA LEU A 101 -4.00 1.72 8.61
C LEU A 101 -3.31 2.09 9.93
N ILE A 102 -3.03 3.37 10.17
CA ILE A 102 -2.37 3.80 11.42
C ILE A 102 -3.33 3.76 12.63
N SER A 103 -4.61 4.09 12.43
CA SER A 103 -5.58 4.19 13.53
C SER A 103 -6.18 2.83 13.93
N GLN A 104 -6.52 2.01 12.94
CA GLN A 104 -7.17 0.71 13.09
C GLN A 104 -6.16 -0.45 13.00
N LYS A 105 -4.93 -0.18 12.54
CA LYS A 105 -3.85 -1.16 12.29
C LYS A 105 -4.09 -2.09 11.09
N TYR A 106 -5.17 -1.85 10.36
CA TYR A 106 -5.46 -2.43 9.06
C TYR A 106 -6.17 -1.40 8.19
N THR A 107 -6.12 -1.61 6.88
CA THR A 107 -6.92 -0.89 5.89
C THR A 107 -7.24 -1.84 4.75
N GLU A 108 -8.30 -1.56 4.02
CA GLU A 108 -8.79 -2.45 3.00
C GLU A 108 -9.37 -1.73 1.81
N ASN A 109 -9.36 -2.40 0.66
CA ASN A 109 -10.22 -2.08 -0.46
C ASN A 109 -11.08 -3.32 -0.81
N ASP A 110 -11.73 -3.26 -1.97
CA ASP A 110 -12.62 -4.33 -2.42
C ASP A 110 -11.91 -5.69 -2.57
N ASN A 111 -10.61 -5.70 -2.88
CA ASN A 111 -9.87 -6.90 -3.25
C ASN A 111 -8.70 -7.24 -2.31
N TYR A 112 -8.25 -6.32 -1.49
CA TYR A 112 -7.03 -6.44 -0.70
C TYR A 112 -7.22 -5.95 0.72
N LEU A 113 -6.55 -6.61 1.65
CA LEU A 113 -6.44 -6.23 3.06
C LEU A 113 -4.96 -6.02 3.38
N ILE A 114 -4.63 -4.90 4.00
CA ILE A 114 -3.26 -4.54 4.43
C ILE A 114 -3.28 -4.36 5.94
N TYR A 115 -2.36 -5.00 6.65
CA TYR A 115 -2.38 -5.00 8.11
C TYR A 115 -1.00 -5.29 8.71
N LYS A 116 -0.84 -4.97 10.00
CA LYS A 116 0.44 -5.14 10.72
C LYS A 116 0.60 -6.53 11.31
N SER A 117 -0.43 -7.04 11.97
CA SER A 117 -0.43 -8.35 12.63
C SER A 117 -1.81 -8.98 12.56
N LYS A 118 -1.86 -10.31 12.50
CA LYS A 118 -3.12 -11.07 12.58
C LYS A 118 -3.92 -10.72 13.84
N ASP A 119 -3.25 -10.39 14.95
CA ASP A 119 -3.94 -10.01 16.20
C ASP A 119 -4.77 -8.74 16.04
N ASP A 120 -4.39 -7.86 15.12
CA ASP A 120 -5.10 -6.62 14.84
C ASP A 120 -6.38 -6.85 14.01
N LEU A 121 -6.54 -8.03 13.41
CA LEU A 121 -7.71 -8.40 12.61
C LEU A 121 -8.85 -9.03 13.44
N LYS A 122 -8.72 -9.17 14.77
CA LYS A 122 -9.75 -9.85 15.57
C LYS A 122 -11.13 -9.19 15.49
N GLU A 123 -11.20 -7.87 15.53
CA GLU A 123 -12.48 -7.14 15.40
C GLU A 123 -13.03 -7.23 13.97
N TYR A 124 -12.15 -7.08 12.97
CA TYR A 124 -12.51 -7.24 11.56
C TYR A 124 -13.08 -8.64 11.28
N THR A 125 -12.38 -9.69 11.73
CA THR A 125 -12.79 -11.11 11.57
C THR A 125 -14.16 -11.37 12.16
N ARG A 126 -14.44 -10.82 13.35
CA ARG A 126 -15.74 -10.97 14.00
C ARG A 126 -16.87 -10.40 13.14
N ASN A 127 -16.63 -9.26 12.49
CA ASN A 127 -17.62 -8.62 11.62
C ASN A 127 -17.83 -9.42 10.33
N GLU A 128 -16.74 -9.88 9.70
CA GLU A 128 -16.79 -10.67 8.46
C GLU A 128 -17.45 -12.03 8.66
N LEU A 129 -17.23 -12.68 9.80
CA LEU A 129 -17.86 -13.97 10.12
C LEU A 129 -19.39 -13.93 10.05
N ASP A 130 -20.03 -12.79 10.34
CA ASP A 130 -21.48 -12.66 10.23
C ASP A 130 -21.97 -12.88 8.79
N TYR A 131 -21.23 -12.29 7.83
CA TYR A 131 -21.44 -12.46 6.40
C TYR A 131 -21.06 -13.86 5.95
N MET A 132 -19.86 -14.34 6.30
CA MET A 132 -19.35 -15.64 5.88
C MET A 132 -20.29 -16.78 6.27
N LEU A 133 -20.75 -16.80 7.53
CA LEU A 133 -21.69 -17.80 8.05
C LEU A 133 -23.12 -17.68 7.48
N SER A 134 -23.37 -16.69 6.61
CA SER A 134 -24.63 -16.54 5.87
C SER A 134 -24.54 -17.03 4.43
N THR A 135 -23.37 -17.53 4.00
CA THR A 135 -23.12 -17.99 2.63
C THR A 135 -22.70 -19.46 2.60
N GLU A 136 -23.21 -20.20 1.61
CA GLU A 136 -22.90 -21.63 1.47
C GLU A 136 -21.42 -21.89 1.20
N TYR A 137 -20.78 -21.05 0.37
CA TYR A 137 -19.37 -21.17 0.01
C TYR A 137 -18.46 -21.16 1.24
N HIS A 138 -18.57 -20.14 2.09
CA HIS A 138 -17.71 -20.03 3.26
C HIS A 138 -18.05 -21.10 4.33
N ILE A 139 -19.31 -21.52 4.45
CA ILE A 139 -19.68 -22.63 5.35
C ILE A 139 -19.00 -23.94 4.93
N ASP A 140 -19.04 -24.30 3.65
CA ASP A 140 -18.42 -25.53 3.13
C ASP A 140 -16.89 -25.50 3.25
N ARG A 141 -16.27 -24.31 3.16
CA ARG A 141 -14.82 -24.12 3.39
C ARG A 141 -14.44 -24.26 4.86
N LEU A 142 -15.21 -23.64 5.76
CA LEU A 142 -14.88 -23.54 7.19
C LEU A 142 -15.19 -24.82 7.97
N PHE A 143 -16.21 -25.59 7.54
CA PHE A 143 -16.71 -26.72 8.32
C PHE A 143 -16.90 -27.95 7.45
N ASP A 144 -16.51 -29.10 7.98
CA ASP A 144 -16.90 -30.37 7.39
C ASP A 144 -18.38 -30.68 7.65
N LYS A 145 -18.88 -31.69 6.92
CA LYS A 145 -20.28 -32.11 7.00
C LYS A 145 -20.67 -32.62 8.38
N GLU A 146 -19.75 -33.23 9.12
CA GLU A 146 -20.04 -33.76 10.44
C GLU A 146 -20.24 -32.62 11.44
N THR A 147 -19.39 -31.60 11.39
CA THR A 147 -19.46 -30.37 12.19
C THR A 147 -20.75 -29.60 11.94
N ILE A 148 -21.17 -29.46 10.69
CA ILE A 148 -22.44 -28.80 10.33
C ILE A 148 -23.64 -29.56 10.92
N ILE A 149 -23.61 -30.90 10.87
CA ILE A 149 -24.67 -31.74 11.46
C ILE A 149 -24.72 -31.53 12.98
N ASP A 150 -23.57 -31.47 13.64
CA ASP A 150 -23.50 -31.24 15.08
C ASP A 150 -24.08 -29.88 15.49
N PHE A 151 -23.76 -28.80 14.76
CA PHE A 151 -24.37 -27.49 15.00
C PHE A 151 -25.89 -27.53 14.84
N PHE A 152 -26.38 -28.21 13.81
CA PHE A 152 -27.82 -28.36 13.59
C PHE A 152 -28.51 -29.13 14.71
N LEU A 153 -27.93 -30.26 15.14
CA LEU A 153 -28.47 -31.09 16.23
C LEU A 153 -28.50 -30.33 17.57
N ASN A 154 -27.48 -29.52 17.82
CA ASN A 154 -27.35 -28.73 19.05
C ASN A 154 -28.12 -27.41 19.01
N SER A 155 -28.74 -27.05 17.87
CA SER A 155 -29.39 -25.75 17.66
C SER A 155 -28.45 -24.57 17.93
N THR A 156 -27.17 -24.72 17.59
CA THR A 156 -26.14 -23.69 17.78
C THR A 156 -26.50 -22.45 16.97
N THR A 157 -26.51 -21.30 17.61
CA THR A 157 -26.78 -20.02 16.94
C THR A 157 -25.54 -19.48 16.25
N LYS A 158 -25.73 -18.62 15.23
CA LYS A 158 -24.63 -17.93 14.54
C LYS A 158 -23.73 -17.17 15.52
N GLU A 159 -24.30 -16.49 16.50
CA GLU A 159 -23.54 -15.73 17.51
C GLU A 159 -22.72 -16.62 18.44
N GLU A 160 -23.22 -17.82 18.79
CA GLU A 160 -22.45 -18.80 19.56
C GLU A 160 -21.29 -19.34 18.74
N LEU A 161 -21.52 -19.66 17.47
CA LEU A 161 -20.49 -20.12 16.55
C LEU A 161 -19.39 -19.07 16.34
N ILE A 162 -19.74 -17.80 16.11
CA ILE A 162 -18.77 -16.71 16.01
C ILE A 162 -17.92 -16.62 17.28
N LYS A 163 -18.53 -16.71 18.46
CA LYS A 163 -17.78 -16.68 19.73
C LYS A 163 -16.80 -17.83 19.85
N GLU A 164 -17.21 -19.03 19.44
CA GLU A 164 -16.36 -20.23 19.45
C GLU A 164 -15.19 -20.08 18.47
N MET A 165 -15.46 -19.65 17.23
CA MET A 165 -14.42 -19.42 16.22
C MET A 165 -13.42 -18.34 16.65
N MET A 166 -13.87 -17.29 17.32
CA MET A 166 -13.00 -16.23 17.85
C MET A 166 -12.14 -16.67 19.04
N LEU A 167 -12.31 -17.89 19.56
CA LEU A 167 -11.35 -18.51 20.50
C LEU A 167 -10.12 -19.05 19.77
N ASP A 168 -10.21 -19.27 18.47
CA ASP A 168 -9.06 -19.58 17.63
C ASP A 168 -8.23 -18.31 17.41
N ASP A 169 -6.90 -18.46 17.41
CA ASP A 169 -5.95 -17.39 17.15
C ASP A 169 -5.49 -17.34 15.68
N ASP A 170 -6.04 -18.21 14.82
CA ASP A 170 -5.77 -18.24 13.38
C ASP A 170 -6.86 -17.51 12.56
N VAL A 171 -6.95 -16.20 12.79
CA VAL A 171 -7.89 -15.34 12.07
C VAL A 171 -7.59 -15.24 10.56
N GLU A 172 -6.35 -15.47 10.15
CA GLU A 172 -5.96 -15.47 8.74
C GLU A 172 -6.58 -16.67 8.02
N TYR A 173 -6.56 -17.86 8.63
CA TYR A 173 -7.28 -19.02 8.11
C TYR A 173 -8.79 -18.79 8.03
N ILE A 174 -9.37 -18.22 9.09
CA ILE A 174 -10.81 -17.90 9.13
C ILE A 174 -11.18 -16.97 7.98
N LEU A 175 -10.36 -15.96 7.69
CA LEU A 175 -10.58 -14.98 6.63
C LEU A 175 -10.11 -15.44 5.24
N ASP A 176 -9.56 -16.65 5.12
CA ASP A 176 -8.99 -17.19 3.88
C ASP A 176 -7.81 -16.36 3.33
N LEU A 177 -7.03 -15.75 4.22
CA LEU A 177 -5.92 -14.88 3.85
C LEU A 177 -4.63 -15.68 3.66
N SER A 178 -3.90 -15.32 2.61
CA SER A 178 -2.52 -15.73 2.37
C SER A 178 -1.64 -14.48 2.40
N PRO A 179 -1.12 -14.07 3.58
CA PRO A 179 -0.35 -12.83 3.70
C PRO A 179 0.99 -12.90 3.00
N GLU A 180 1.30 -11.83 2.28
CA GLU A 180 2.60 -11.57 1.67
C GLU A 180 3.19 -10.28 2.24
N TYR A 181 4.52 -10.17 2.20
CA TYR A 181 5.21 -8.95 2.60
C TYR A 181 4.73 -7.76 1.74
N ALA A 182 4.35 -6.66 2.40
CA ALA A 182 3.99 -5.42 1.75
C ALA A 182 5.19 -4.45 1.75
N PHE A 183 5.39 -3.75 2.87
CA PHE A 183 6.40 -2.72 3.02
C PHE A 183 6.82 -2.59 4.49
N THR A 184 7.89 -1.84 4.70
CA THR A 184 8.42 -1.48 6.02
C THR A 184 8.44 0.03 6.16
N LEU A 185 7.92 0.54 7.27
CA LEU A 185 7.96 1.96 7.61
C LEU A 185 9.33 2.37 8.18
N THR A 186 9.56 3.68 8.28
CA THR A 186 10.83 4.24 8.79
C THR A 186 11.11 3.88 10.26
N ASP A 187 10.08 3.52 11.03
CA ASP A 187 10.21 3.03 12.41
C ASP A 187 10.58 1.53 12.50
N GLY A 188 10.69 0.84 11.36
CA GLY A 188 10.94 -0.59 11.25
C GLY A 188 9.68 -1.47 11.38
N SER A 189 8.48 -0.88 11.45
CA SER A 189 7.23 -1.63 11.43
C SER A 189 7.01 -2.24 10.05
N GLU A 190 6.90 -3.56 10.01
CA GLU A 190 6.56 -4.32 8.81
C GLU A 190 5.05 -4.51 8.69
N TYR A 191 4.57 -4.45 7.46
CA TYR A 191 3.17 -4.70 7.10
C TYR A 191 3.09 -5.82 6.08
N VAL A 192 1.97 -6.52 6.11
CA VAL A 192 1.61 -7.56 5.15
C VAL A 192 0.35 -7.15 4.40
N PHE A 193 0.15 -7.76 3.24
CA PHE A 193 -1.08 -7.64 2.49
C PHE A 193 -1.57 -9.01 2.04
N SER A 194 -2.87 -9.14 1.81
CA SER A 194 -3.45 -10.34 1.24
C SER A 194 -4.65 -9.99 0.36
N SER A 195 -4.88 -10.81 -0.67
CA SER A 195 -6.10 -10.73 -1.47
C SER A 195 -7.28 -11.31 -0.70
N LYS A 196 -8.45 -10.69 -0.86
CA LYS A 196 -9.72 -11.20 -0.38
C LYS A 196 -10.36 -12.04 -1.49
N GLU A 197 -10.77 -13.28 -1.17
CA GLU A 197 -11.53 -14.15 -2.09
C GLU A 197 -13.04 -14.13 -1.80
#